data_AF-A0A1E7G8D6-F1
#
_entry.id   AF-A0A1E7G8D6-F1
#
_cell.length_a   1.000
_cell.length_b   1.000
_cell.length_c   1.000
_cell.angle_alpha   90.00
_cell.angle_beta   90.00
_cell.angle_gamma   90.00
#
_symmetry.space_group_name_H-M   'P 1'
#
loop_
_entity.id
_entity.type
_entity.pdbx_description
1 polymer ?
#
loop_
_entity_poly.entity_id
_entity_poly.type
_entity_poly.pdbx_seq_one_letter_code
_entity_poly.pdbx_strand_id
1 'polypeptide(L)' 'MSAQNGKVLDPDTVRKQGCFFENPEEYINFVKKYIDAGFAYIYVHSAAQDQITFFNNYGKAFLPALNT' A
#
# COMPACT_ATOMS: atom_id res chain seq x y z
N MET A 1 -18.85 -20.69 3.30
CA MET A 1 -18.05 -20.01 4.34
C MET A 1 -18.79 -18.72 4.71
N SER A 2 -19.23 -18.57 5.95
CA SER A 2 -19.87 -17.31 6.40
C SER A 2 -18.77 -16.31 6.76
N ALA A 3 -18.70 -15.19 6.04
CA ALA A 3 -17.79 -14.11 6.39
C ALA A 3 -18.25 -13.48 7.71
N GLN A 4 -17.41 -13.51 8.76
CA GLN A 4 -17.64 -12.77 10.01
C GLN A 4 -17.31 -11.28 9.81
N ASN A 5 -18.10 -10.59 8.99
CA ASN A 5 -17.98 -9.14 8.85
C ASN A 5 -18.16 -8.49 10.24
N GLY A 6 -17.21 -7.62 10.62
CA GLY A 6 -17.25 -6.90 11.90
C GLY A 6 -16.43 -7.52 13.04
N LYS A 7 -15.76 -8.65 12.84
CA LYS A 7 -14.78 -9.15 13.83
C LYS A 7 -13.58 -8.20 13.89
N VAL A 8 -13.27 -7.71 15.09
CA VAL A 8 -12.05 -6.93 15.34
C VAL A 8 -10.84 -7.80 15.03
N LEU A 9 -10.01 -7.33 14.10
CA LEU A 9 -8.75 -7.97 13.76
C LEU A 9 -7.67 -7.55 14.77
N ASP A 10 -6.79 -8.48 15.11
CA ASP A 10 -5.63 -8.15 15.94
C ASP A 10 -4.63 -7.27 15.16
N PRO A 11 -3.78 -6.50 15.86
CA PRO A 11 -2.81 -5.62 15.22
C PRO A 11 -1.86 -6.34 14.25
N ASP A 12 -1.50 -7.60 14.49
CA ASP A 12 -0.57 -8.34 13.63
C ASP A 12 -1.24 -8.75 12.32
N THR A 13 -2.53 -9.08 12.35
CA THR A 13 -3.33 -9.30 11.14
C THR A 13 -3.42 -8.03 10.31
N VAL A 14 -3.61 -6.86 10.94
CA VAL A 14 -3.61 -5.56 10.23
C VAL A 14 -2.24 -5.27 9.62
N ARG A 15 -1.14 -5.52 10.35
CA ARG A 15 0.23 -5.32 9.86
C ARG A 15 0.56 -6.17 8.64
N LYS A 16 0.09 -7.42 8.58
CA LYS A 16 0.31 -8.32 7.44
C LYS A 16 -0.40 -7.88 6.16
N GLN A 17 -1.46 -7.09 6.29
CA GLN A 17 -2.28 -6.64 5.17
C GLN A 17 -1.96 -5.21 4.74
N GLY A 18 -1.38 -4.40 5.63
CA GLY A 18 -0.99 -3.02 5.33
C GLY A 18 0.44 -2.90 4.77
N CYS A 19 0.70 -1.74 4.17
CA CYS A 19 1.98 -1.40 3.56
C CYS A 19 2.84 -0.62 4.57
N PHE A 20 3.56 -1.33 5.44
CA PHE A 20 4.35 -0.77 6.54
C PHE A 20 5.86 -0.99 6.34
N PHE A 21 6.40 -0.57 5.20
CA PHE A 21 7.79 -0.82 4.85
C PHE A 21 8.66 0.41 5.09
N GLU A 22 9.85 0.20 5.65
CA GLU A 22 10.90 1.24 5.73
C GLU A 22 11.68 1.35 4.42
N ASN A 23 11.72 0.27 3.64
CA ASN A 23 12.41 0.19 2.35
C ASN A 23 11.46 0.53 1.18
N PRO A 24 11.77 1.55 0.34
CA PRO A 24 11.01 1.87 -0.86
C PRO A 24 10.83 0.71 -1.86
N GLU A 25 11.81 -0.21 -1.96
CA GLU A 25 11.72 -1.35 -2.88
C GLU A 25 10.65 -2.37 -2.45
N GLU A 26 10.47 -2.55 -1.14
CA GLU A 26 9.43 -3.44 -0.61
C GLU A 26 8.04 -2.90 -0.93
N TYR A 27 7.86 -1.58 -0.84
CA TYR A 27 6.64 -0.91 -1.26
C TYR A 27 6.38 -1.13 -2.76
N ILE A 28 7.39 -0.94 -3.62
CA ILE A 28 7.25 -1.15 -5.07
C ILE A 28 6.83 -2.60 -5.38
N ASN A 29 7.50 -3.58 -4.79
CA ASN A 29 7.16 -4.99 -4.97
C ASN A 29 5.78 -5.34 -4.44
N PHE A 30 5.33 -4.69 -3.35
CA PHE A 30 3.98 -4.84 -2.84
C PHE A 30 2.94 -4.35 -3.85
N VAL A 31 3.12 -3.15 -4.42
CA VAL A 31 2.19 -2.57 -5.40
C VAL A 31 2.21 -3.35 -6.71
N LYS A 32 3.38 -3.79 -7.19
CA LYS A 32 3.52 -4.59 -8.43
C LYS A 32 2.68 -5.86 -8.43
N LYS A 33 2.52 -6.55 -7.28
CA LYS A 33 1.66 -7.74 -7.17
C LYS A 33 0.22 -7.48 -7.63
N TYR A 34 -0.31 -6.29 -7.40
CA TYR A 34 -1.66 -5.92 -7.84
C TYR A 34 -1.68 -5.53 -9.32
N ILE A 35 -0.64 -4.85 -9.82
CA ILE A 35 -0.49 -4.55 -11.25
C ILE A 35 -0.42 -5.85 -12.05
N ASP A 36 0.44 -6.78 -11.63
CA ASP A 36 0.63 -8.10 -12.25
C ASP A 36 -0.66 -8.94 -12.21
N ALA A 37 -1.53 -8.71 -11.21
CA ALA A 37 -2.85 -9.32 -11.09
C ALA A 37 -3.93 -8.67 -12.00
N GLY A 38 -3.58 -7.62 -12.76
CA GLY A 38 -4.45 -6.97 -13.74
C GLY A 38 -5.26 -5.78 -13.20
N PHE A 39 -4.92 -5.24 -12.02
CA PHE A 39 -5.60 -4.05 -11.50
C PHE A 39 -5.18 -2.80 -12.29
N ALA A 40 -6.14 -2.16 -12.95
CA ALA A 40 -5.92 -0.95 -13.73
C ALA A 40 -5.79 0.33 -12.88
N TYR A 41 -6.33 0.32 -11.66
CA TYR A 41 -6.33 1.47 -10.75
C TYR A 41 -5.94 1.04 -9.35
N ILE A 42 -5.00 1.78 -8.74
CA ILE A 42 -4.51 1.54 -7.39
C ILE A 42 -4.78 2.78 -6.55
N TYR A 43 -5.61 2.60 -5.52
CA TYR A 43 -5.88 3.63 -4.52
C TYR A 43 -4.98 3.42 -3.32
N VAL A 44 -4.35 4.51 -2.86
CA VAL A 44 -3.45 4.47 -1.71
C VAL A 44 -4.04 5.26 -0.57
N HIS A 45 -4.00 4.68 0.62
CA HIS A 45 -4.34 5.34 1.87
C HIS A 45 -3.08 5.48 2.72
N SER A 46 -2.70 6.72 3.05
CA SER A 46 -1.55 6.99 3.90
C SER A 46 -2.00 7.44 5.28
N ALA A 47 -1.50 6.76 6.32
CA ALA A 47 -1.67 7.17 7.71
C ALA A 47 -0.61 8.20 8.15
N ALA A 48 0.18 8.77 7.23
CA ALA A 48 1.19 9.76 7.55
C ALA A 48 0.59 11.02 8.18
N GLN A 49 1.23 11.57 9.20
CA GLN A 49 0.78 12.83 9.81
C GLN A 49 0.97 14.01 8.84
N ASP A 50 2.08 14.03 8.10
CA ASP A 50 2.35 15.01 7.05
C ASP A 50 2.00 14.43 5.66
N GLN A 51 0.78 14.71 5.23
CA GLN A 51 0.26 14.25 3.95
C GLN A 51 0.92 14.96 2.76
N ILE A 52 1.37 16.21 2.91
CA ILE A 52 2.01 16.96 1.82
C ILE A 52 3.37 16.36 1.49
N THR A 53 4.18 16.07 2.52
CA THR A 53 5.45 15.36 2.35
C THR A 53 5.23 13.98 1.75
N PHE A 54 4.18 13.25 2.20
CA PHE A 54 3.81 11.98 1.58
C PHE A 54 3.54 12.14 0.08
N PHE A 55 2.66 13.06 -0.34
CA PHE A 55 2.34 13.24 -1.77
C PHE A 55 3.56 13.64 -2.60
N ASN A 56 4.40 14.53 -2.09
CA ASN A 56 5.61 14.97 -2.78
C ASN A 56 6.59 13.81 -3.00
N ASN A 57 6.82 12.99 -1.98
CA ASN A 57 7.71 11.84 -2.07
C ASN A 57 7.09 10.73 -2.92
N TYR A 58 5.79 10.48 -2.76
CA TYR A 58 5.04 9.49 -3.53
C TYR A 58 5.08 9.78 -5.02
N GLY A 59 4.76 11.02 -5.41
CA GLY A 59 4.75 11.44 -6.80
C GLY A 59 6.13 11.45 -7.45
N LYS A 60 7.18 11.85 -6.70
CA LYS A 60 8.54 12.02 -7.26
C LYS A 60 9.36 10.73 -7.25
N ALA A 61 9.24 9.90 -6.21
CA ALA A 61 10.09 8.73 -6.03
C ALA A 61 9.38 7.43 -6.40
N PHE A 62 8.10 7.29 -6.05
CA PHE A 62 7.39 6.00 -6.16
C PHE A 62 6.68 5.82 -7.49
N LEU A 63 5.88 6.78 -7.94
CA LEU A 63 5.16 6.66 -9.22
C LEU A 63 6.09 6.38 -10.43
N PRO A 64 7.26 7.04 -10.58
CA PRO A 64 8.15 6.74 -11.70
C PRO A 64 8.69 5.32 -11.70
N ALA A 65 8.89 4.71 -10.53
CA ALA A 65 9.38 3.33 -10.41
C ALA A 65 8.31 2.26 -10.71
N LEU A 66 7.04 2.66 -10.78
CA LEU A 66 5.90 1.79 -11.10
C LEU A 66 5.53 1.82 -12.60
N ASN A 67 5.95 2.84 -13.34
CA ASN A 67 5.77 2.90 -14.80
C ASN A 67 6.82 2.03 -15.49
N THR A 68 6.56 0.73 -15.57
CA THR A 68 7.23 -0.22 -16.49
C THR A 68 6.25 -0.73 -17.52
#